data_AF-A0A7T4UNF9-F1
#
_entry.id   AF-A0A7T4UNF9-F1
#
_cell.length_a   1.000
_cell.length_b   1.000
_cell.length_c   1.000
_cell.angle_alpha   90.00
_cell.angle_beta   90.00
_cell.angle_gamma   90.00
#
_symmetry.space_group_name_H-M   'P 1'
#
loop_
_entity.id
_entity.type
_entity.pdbx_description
1 polymer ?
#
loop_
_entity_poly.entity_id
_entity_poly.type
_entity_poly.pdbx_seq_one_letter_code
_entity_poly.pdbx_strand_id
1 'polypeptide(L)'
;MDQNLLDFWDKIKTVPKKWSEAEYGDEGNGFWVVAKFKNLVVYYNDIEEGFNISEFKYEGEIQEYGAEQDELNFAIYKLVELKNYLFLS
;
A
#
# COMPACT_ATOMS: atom_id res chain seq x y z
N MET A 1 -9.30 12.90 -6.61
CA MET A 1 -8.47 12.13 -7.57
C MET A 1 -8.96 12.45 -8.97
N ASP A 2 -8.07 12.62 -9.94
CA ASP A 2 -8.49 12.71 -11.35
C ASP A 2 -8.95 11.34 -11.89
N GLN A 3 -9.54 11.32 -13.10
CA GLN A 3 -10.10 10.10 -13.68
C GLN A 3 -9.04 9.02 -13.92
N ASN A 4 -7.81 9.39 -14.30
CA ASN A 4 -6.75 8.41 -14.54
C ASN A 4 -6.33 7.70 -13.25
N LEU A 5 -6.27 8.46 -12.14
CA LEU A 5 -5.94 7.91 -10.83
C LEU A 5 -7.06 7.00 -10.30
N LEU A 6 -8.32 7.35 -10.53
CA LEU A 6 -9.48 6.51 -10.22
C LEU A 6 -9.47 5.20 -11.01
N ASP A 7 -9.23 5.27 -12.31
CA ASP A 7 -9.16 4.09 -13.19
C ASP A 7 -8.01 3.15 -12.79
N PHE A 8 -6.91 3.71 -12.27
CA PHE A 8 -5.81 2.92 -11.72
C PHE A 8 -6.21 2.26 -10.40
N TRP A 9 -6.77 3.03 -9.46
CA TRP A 9 -7.27 2.54 -8.18
C TRP A 9 -8.25 1.38 -8.34
N ASP A 10 -9.21 1.51 -9.26
CA ASP A 10 -10.23 0.47 -9.50
C ASP A 10 -9.65 -0.87 -9.98
N LYS A 11 -8.45 -0.85 -10.58
CA LYS A 11 -7.76 -2.06 -11.04
C LYS A 11 -6.93 -2.74 -9.96
N ILE A 12 -6.47 -1.99 -8.96
CA ILE A 12 -5.50 -2.49 -7.95
C ILE A 12 -6.12 -2.71 -6.58
N LYS A 13 -7.27 -2.09 -6.29
CA LYS A 13 -7.94 -2.21 -5.00
C LYS A 13 -8.33 -3.65 -4.70
N THR A 14 -8.19 -4.04 -3.45
CA THR A 14 -8.59 -5.35 -2.94
C THR A 14 -9.64 -5.17 -1.85
N VAL A 15 -10.32 -6.26 -1.48
CA VAL A 15 -11.06 -6.27 -0.22
C VAL A 15 -10.05 -6.04 0.91
N PRO A 16 -10.24 -5.05 1.80
CA PRO A 16 -9.32 -4.79 2.89
C PRO A 16 -9.10 -6.04 3.74
N LYS A 17 -7.83 -6.40 3.98
CA LYS A 17 -7.46 -7.54 4.81
C LYS A 17 -6.19 -7.23 5.59
N LYS A 18 -6.14 -7.65 6.86
CA LYS A 18 -4.92 -7.54 7.66
C LYS A 18 -3.83 -8.49 7.17
N TRP A 19 -2.64 -7.95 6.98
CA TRP A 19 -1.40 -8.66 6.66
C TRP A 19 -0.41 -8.40 7.79
N SER A 20 0.37 -9.42 8.17
CA SER A 20 1.38 -9.29 9.22
C SER A 20 2.49 -8.34 8.81
N GLU A 21 3.01 -7.60 9.78
CA GLU A 21 4.16 -6.71 9.67
C GLU A 21 4.98 -6.95 10.95
N ALA A 22 6.29 -7.17 10.81
CA ALA A 22 7.11 -7.78 11.86
C ALA A 22 7.71 -6.79 12.88
N GLU A 23 7.77 -5.49 12.55
CA GLU A 23 8.38 -4.50 13.42
C GLU A 23 7.42 -3.98 14.48
N TYR A 24 6.20 -3.60 14.09
CA TYR A 24 5.22 -2.96 14.96
C TYR A 24 3.78 -3.49 14.77
N GLY A 25 3.54 -4.32 13.76
CA GLY A 25 2.20 -4.84 13.44
C GLY A 25 1.64 -5.88 14.42
N ASP A 26 2.46 -6.53 15.23
CA ASP A 26 2.06 -7.70 16.05
C ASP A 26 0.88 -7.41 17.00
N GLU A 27 0.86 -6.25 17.68
CA GLU A 27 -0.21 -5.90 18.63
C GLU A 27 -1.58 -5.75 17.94
N GLY A 28 -1.58 -5.32 16.67
CA GLY A 28 -2.78 -5.12 15.86
C GLY A 28 -3.21 -6.34 15.04
N ASN A 29 -2.46 -7.45 15.07
CA ASN A 29 -2.51 -8.53 14.06
C ASN A 29 -2.23 -8.02 12.63
N GLY A 30 -1.33 -7.05 12.52
CA GLY A 30 -0.89 -6.43 11.28
C GLY A 30 -1.77 -5.27 10.81
N PHE A 31 -1.49 -4.82 9.58
CA PHE A 31 -2.08 -3.63 8.97
C PHE A 31 -3.00 -3.95 7.81
N TRP A 32 -3.91 -3.04 7.50
CA TRP A 32 -4.95 -3.26 6.49
C TRP A 32 -4.41 -3.03 5.09
N VAL A 33 -4.10 -4.10 4.35
CA VAL A 33 -3.80 -4.01 2.92
C VAL A 33 -5.08 -3.73 2.15
N VAL A 34 -5.09 -2.66 1.36
CA VAL A 34 -6.25 -2.17 0.59
C VAL A 34 -6.04 -2.23 -0.92
N ALA A 35 -4.80 -2.38 -1.40
CA ALA A 35 -4.50 -2.60 -2.81
C ALA A 35 -3.20 -3.37 -3.00
N LYS A 36 -3.07 -4.01 -4.17
CA LYS A 36 -1.86 -4.73 -4.61
C LYS A 36 -1.51 -4.35 -6.05
N PHE A 37 -0.24 -4.13 -6.32
CA PHE A 37 0.27 -3.90 -7.68
C PHE A 37 1.66 -4.52 -7.82
N LYS A 38 1.80 -5.53 -8.68
CA LYS A 38 3.04 -6.34 -8.80
C LYS A 38 3.47 -6.89 -7.42
N ASN A 39 4.67 -6.57 -6.96
CA ASN A 39 5.23 -6.91 -5.66
C ASN A 39 5.02 -5.81 -4.61
N LEU A 40 4.16 -4.83 -4.86
CA LEU A 40 3.86 -3.73 -3.94
C LEU A 40 2.45 -3.87 -3.35
N VAL A 41 2.30 -3.47 -2.09
CA VAL A 41 1.03 -3.30 -1.41
C VAL A 41 0.84 -1.85 -0.96
N VAL A 42 -0.41 -1.40 -0.99
CA VAL A 42 -0.83 -0.19 -0.26
C VAL A 42 -1.57 -0.65 0.97
N TYR A 43 -1.13 -0.18 2.14
CA TYR A 43 -1.74 -0.55 3.41
C TYR A 43 -2.02 0.66 4.27
N TYR A 44 -3.06 0.56 5.11
CA TYR A 44 -3.39 1.52 6.13
C TYR A 44 -2.78 1.07 7.46
N ASN A 45 -1.89 1.91 7.98
CA ASN A 45 -1.30 1.78 9.31
C ASN A 45 -2.22 2.50 10.31
N ASP A 46 -2.90 1.74 11.17
CA ASP A 46 -3.83 2.23 12.18
C ASP A 46 -3.13 2.83 13.42
N ILE A 47 -1.81 2.65 13.57
CA ILE A 47 -1.00 3.30 14.60
C ILE A 47 -0.65 4.73 14.18
N GLU A 48 -0.26 4.91 12.92
CA GLU A 48 0.15 6.21 12.33
C GLU A 48 -1.03 6.97 11.69
N GLU A 49 -2.21 6.35 11.61
CA GLU A 49 -3.42 6.87 10.98
C GLU A 49 -3.26 7.28 9.51
N GLY A 50 -2.52 6.51 8.71
CA GLY A 50 -2.34 6.82 7.29
C GLY A 50 -1.92 5.66 6.39
N PHE A 51 -1.83 5.94 5.09
CA PHE A 51 -1.49 4.96 4.06
C PHE A 51 0.01 4.97 3.75
N ASN A 52 0.55 3.79 3.46
CA ASN A 52 1.95 3.57 3.11
C ASN A 52 2.06 2.56 1.97
N ILE A 53 3.24 2.49 1.34
CA ILE A 53 3.56 1.52 0.30
C ILE A 53 4.72 0.65 0.79
N SER A 54 4.61 -0.65 0.63
CA SER A 54 5.72 -1.58 0.92
C SER A 54 5.78 -2.69 -0.12
N GLU A 55 6.95 -3.30 -0.26
CA GLU A 55 7.08 -4.55 -0.98
C GLU A 55 6.45 -5.72 -0.21
N PHE A 56 6.08 -6.77 -0.93
CA PHE A 56 5.77 -8.06 -0.36
C PHE A 56 6.42 -9.19 -1.15
N LYS A 57 6.97 -10.16 -0.44
CA LYS A 57 7.51 -11.39 -1.03
C LYS A 57 6.48 -12.52 -1.06
N TYR A 58 5.65 -12.60 -0.03
CA TYR A 58 4.60 -13.60 0.12
C TYR A 58 3.27 -12.91 0.44
N GLU A 59 2.16 -13.46 -0.07
CA GLU A 59 0.86 -12.92 0.28
C GLU A 59 0.59 -13.04 1.77
N GLY A 60 0.17 -11.94 2.40
CA GLY A 60 -0.11 -11.89 3.84
C GLY A 60 0.98 -11.22 4.66
N GLU A 61 2.11 -10.81 4.06
CA GLU A 61 3.25 -10.21 4.75
C GLU A 61 3.61 -8.84 4.13
N ILE A 62 3.62 -7.80 4.95
CA ILE A 62 4.17 -6.47 4.64
C ILE A 62 5.64 -6.49 5.05
N GLN A 63 6.56 -6.13 4.14
CA GLN A 63 7.99 -6.25 4.43
C GLN A 63 8.58 -5.08 5.20
N GLU A 64 8.02 -3.88 5.04
CA GLU A 64 8.57 -2.64 5.59
C GLU A 64 7.47 -1.84 6.29
N TYR A 65 7.74 -1.47 7.55
CA TYR A 65 6.93 -0.51 8.29
C TYR A 65 7.01 0.89 7.65
N GLY A 66 5.89 1.60 7.66
CA GLY A 66 5.72 2.90 7.03
C GLY A 66 4.98 3.85 7.97
N ALA A 67 5.49 5.08 8.01
CA ALA A 67 4.96 6.19 8.80
C ALA A 67 4.86 7.47 7.94
N GLU A 68 4.60 7.31 6.64
CA GLU A 68 4.41 8.45 5.73
C GLU A 68 3.13 9.23 6.04
N GLN A 69 2.14 8.59 6.66
CA GLN A 69 0.86 9.17 7.04
C GLN A 69 0.10 9.78 5.84
N ASP A 70 0.26 9.19 4.65
CA ASP A 70 -0.40 9.70 3.46
C ASP A 70 -1.92 9.52 3.53
N GLU A 71 -2.68 10.45 2.97
CA GLU A 71 -4.04 10.15 2.52
C GLU A 71 -3.98 9.16 1.34
N LEU A 72 -5.03 8.35 1.16
CA LEU A 72 -5.07 7.32 0.12
C LEU A 72 -4.69 7.85 -1.27
N ASN A 73 -5.19 9.02 -1.67
CA ASN A 73 -4.85 9.66 -2.95
C ASN A 73 -3.36 9.90 -3.13
N PHE A 74 -2.64 10.30 -2.08
CA PHE A 74 -1.20 10.52 -2.16
C PHE A 74 -0.45 9.20 -2.30
N ALA A 75 -0.83 8.16 -1.55
CA ALA A 75 -0.25 6.83 -1.71
C ALA A 75 -0.49 6.26 -3.12
N ILE A 76 -1.71 6.39 -3.68
CA ILE A 76 -1.97 5.93 -5.06
C ILE A 76 -1.19 6.75 -6.09
N TYR A 77 -1.05 8.06 -5.88
CA TYR A 77 -0.24 8.90 -6.76
C TYR A 77 1.25 8.48 -6.75
N LYS A 78 1.84 8.26 -5.56
CA LYS A 78 3.21 7.75 -5.42
C LYS A 78 3.39 6.40 -6.12
N LEU A 79 2.41 5.51 -6.02
CA LEU A 79 2.45 4.21 -6.69
C LEU A 79 2.43 4.33 -8.22
N VAL A 80 1.67 5.30 -8.77
CA VAL A 80 1.67 5.60 -10.21
C VAL A 80 3.03 6.15 -10.66
N GLU A 81 3.65 7.02 -9.85
CA GLU A 81 4.99 7.53 -10.15
C GLU A 81 6.02 6.39 -10.16
N LEU A 82 6.05 5.54 -9.12
CA LEU A 82 6.92 4.35 -9.06
C LEU A 82 6.74 3.44 -10.28
N LYS A 83 5.49 3.21 -10.67
CA LYS A 83 5.15 2.47 -11.88
C LYS A 83 5.81 3.10 -13.11
N ASN A 84 5.71 4.42 -13.30
CA ASN A 84 6.25 5.11 -14.46
C ASN A 84 7.79 5.05 -14.51
N TYR A 85 8.48 5.19 -13.36
CA TYR A 85 9.93 5.01 -13.27
C TYR A 85 10.36 3.59 -13.68
N LEU A 86 9.67 2.55 -13.19
CA LEU A 86 9.99 1.15 -13.48
C LEU A 86 9.72 0.72 -14.93
N PHE A 87 8.92 1.48 -15.69
CA PHE A 87 8.68 1.21 -17.13
C PHE A 87 9.63 1.99 -18.04
N LEU A 88 10.39 2.94 -17.50
CA LEU A 88 11.40 3.73 -18.22
C LEU A 88 12.84 3.25 -17.94
N SER A 89 13.03 2.34 -16.97
CA SER A 89 14.28 1.65 -16.65
C SER A 89 14.38 0.29 -17.32
#